data_AF-A0AAV5VME1-F1
#
_entry.id   AF-A0AAV5VME1-F1
#
_cell.length_a   1.000
_cell.length_b   1.000
_cell.length_c   1.000
_cell.angle_alpha   90.00
_cell.angle_beta   90.00
_cell.angle_gamma   90.00
#
_symmetry.space_group_name_H-M   'P 1'
#
loop_
_entity.id
_entity.type
_entity.pdbx_description
1 polymer ?
#
loop_
_entity_poly.entity_id
_entity_poly.type
_entity_poly.pdbx_seq_one_letter_code
_entity_poly.pdbx_strand_id
1 'polypeptide(L)'
;RYTCARCRHHGVVAVKKFHTPCPYSLCKCKSCDLNEERRIIDNELTAVLRNEKVTSQFLSFSVKKSSCLTPISVYRCYFSTIKKANWQIILDLITLLTLDADAFNPEAVDYEAISNLFSQPTIKVPAEWVPHMDEISELVFESLKRLP
;
A
#
# COMPACT_ATOMS: atom_id res chain seq x y z
N ARG A 1 -23.27 -13.24 -1.46
CA ARG A 1 -23.54 -14.10 -2.64
C ARG A 1 -22.39 -13.92 -3.65
N TYR A 2 -21.85 -15.00 -4.21
CA TYR A 2 -20.71 -14.95 -5.13
C TYR A 2 -21.18 -14.63 -6.57
N THR A 3 -21.03 -13.38 -7.00
CA THR A 3 -21.49 -12.88 -8.30
C THR A 3 -20.33 -12.68 -9.28
N CYS A 4 -20.63 -12.70 -10.57
CA CYS A 4 -19.64 -12.48 -11.64
C CYS A 4 -19.19 -11.02 -11.68
N ALA A 5 -17.89 -10.78 -11.46
CA ALA A 5 -17.31 -9.44 -11.46
C ALA A 5 -17.42 -8.74 -12.82
N ARG A 6 -17.22 -9.48 -13.93
CA ARG A 6 -17.33 -8.94 -15.29
C ARG A 6 -18.75 -8.46 -15.57
N CYS A 7 -19.77 -9.26 -15.29
CA CYS A 7 -21.16 -8.84 -15.44
C CYS A 7 -21.50 -7.61 -14.62
N ARG A 8 -20.99 -7.52 -13.40
CA ARG A 8 -21.24 -6.37 -12.53
C ARG A 8 -20.73 -5.06 -13.14
N HIS A 9 -19.62 -5.08 -13.89
CA HIS A 9 -19.10 -3.91 -14.59
C HIS A 9 -19.96 -3.45 -15.76
N HIS A 10 -20.86 -4.30 -16.22
CA HIS A 10 -21.87 -3.99 -17.25
C HIS A 10 -23.28 -3.86 -16.66
N GLY A 11 -23.41 -3.66 -15.35
CA GLY A 11 -24.71 -3.50 -14.68
C GLY A 11 -25.51 -4.80 -14.50
N VAL A 12 -24.95 -5.96 -14.84
CA VAL A 12 -25.63 -7.26 -14.76
C VAL A 12 -25.21 -7.98 -13.47
N VAL A 13 -26.18 -8.39 -12.65
CA VAL A 13 -25.90 -9.20 -11.45
C VAL A 13 -26.17 -10.67 -11.75
N ALA A 14 -25.11 -11.40 -12.09
CA ALA A 14 -25.20 -12.84 -12.35
C ALA A 14 -24.49 -13.66 -11.26
N VAL A 15 -25.15 -14.72 -10.78
CA VAL A 15 -24.57 -15.63 -9.77
C VAL A 15 -23.59 -16.59 -10.43
N LYS A 16 -22.34 -16.61 -9.98
CA LYS A 16 -21.26 -17.34 -10.68
C LYS A 16 -21.51 -18.85 -10.81
N LYS A 17 -22.30 -19.46 -9.90
CA LYS A 17 -22.64 -20.90 -9.94
C LYS A 17 -23.43 -21.30 -11.21
N PHE A 18 -24.24 -20.41 -11.77
CA PHE A 18 -25.15 -20.72 -12.89
C PHE A 18 -24.94 -19.80 -14.10
N HIS A 19 -23.75 -19.18 -14.18
CA HIS A 19 -23.47 -18.09 -15.12
C HIS A 19 -22.37 -18.45 -16.14
N THR A 20 -22.13 -19.75 -16.34
CA THR A 20 -21.16 -20.22 -17.33
C THR A 20 -21.92 -20.67 -18.59
N PRO A 21 -21.58 -20.18 -19.79
CA PRO A 21 -20.52 -19.21 -20.11
C PRO A 21 -20.92 -17.75 -19.81
N CYS A 22 -19.96 -16.95 -19.34
CA CYS A 22 -20.16 -15.53 -19.10
C CYS A 22 -20.21 -14.77 -20.44
N PRO A 23 -21.22 -13.91 -20.69
CA PRO A 23 -21.35 -13.14 -21.93
C PRO A 23 -20.22 -12.10 -22.09
N TYR A 24 -19.63 -11.66 -20.97
CA TYR A 24 -18.50 -10.72 -20.96
C TYR A 24 -17.15 -11.42 -20.79
N SER A 25 -17.09 -12.75 -20.98
CA SER A 25 -15.86 -13.54 -20.84
C SER A 25 -14.71 -13.06 -21.73
N LEU A 26 -15.03 -12.53 -22.91
CA LEU A 26 -14.07 -11.98 -23.88
C LEU A 26 -14.07 -10.44 -23.93
N CYS A 27 -14.78 -9.78 -23.02
CA CYS A 27 -14.81 -8.32 -22.96
C CYS A 27 -13.42 -7.76 -22.64
N LYS A 28 -13.04 -6.69 -23.36
CA LYS A 28 -11.78 -5.92 -23.27
C LYS A 28 -12.03 -4.44 -23.02
N CYS A 29 -13.09 -4.12 -22.28
CA CYS A 29 -13.30 -2.75 -21.83
C CYS A 29 -12.37 -2.45 -20.65
N LYS A 30 -12.04 -1.17 -20.43
CA LYS A 30 -11.16 -0.72 -19.33
C LYS A 30 -11.49 -1.36 -17.99
N SER A 31 -12.77 -1.43 -17.63
CA SER A 31 -13.21 -2.03 -16.37
C SER A 31 -13.01 -3.55 -16.30
N CYS A 32 -13.11 -4.26 -17.43
CA CYS A 32 -12.85 -5.70 -17.51
C CYS A 32 -11.34 -6.01 -17.54
N ASP A 33 -10.54 -5.18 -18.18
CA ASP A 33 -9.07 -5.32 -18.20
C ASP A 33 -8.49 -5.08 -16.80
N LEU A 34 -8.87 -3.98 -16.13
CA LEU A 34 -8.48 -3.72 -14.73
C LEU A 34 -8.91 -4.85 -13.78
N ASN A 35 -10.06 -5.47 -14.03
CA ASN A 35 -10.51 -6.61 -13.24
C ASN A 35 -9.67 -7.87 -13.50
N GLU A 36 -9.15 -8.04 -14.72
CA GLU A 36 -8.25 -9.14 -15.06
C GLU A 36 -6.86 -8.93 -14.45
N GLU A 37 -6.29 -7.72 -14.58
CA GLU A 37 -5.02 -7.34 -13.95
C GLU A 37 -5.06 -7.55 -12.43
N ARG A 38 -6.12 -7.05 -11.77
CA ARG A 38 -6.33 -7.30 -10.35
C ARG A 38 -6.39 -8.79 -10.02
N ARG A 39 -7.07 -9.60 -10.85
CA ARG A 39 -7.17 -11.05 -10.64
C ARG A 39 -5.81 -11.72 -10.75
N ILE A 40 -4.95 -11.27 -11.66
CA ILE A 40 -3.58 -11.76 -11.82
C ILE A 40 -2.78 -11.46 -10.54
N ILE A 41 -2.80 -10.21 -10.08
CA ILE A 41 -2.12 -9.78 -8.85
C ILE A 41 -2.63 -10.56 -7.63
N ASP A 42 -3.95 -10.71 -7.47
CA ASP A 42 -4.56 -11.45 -6.36
C ASP A 42 -4.13 -12.94 -6.38
N ASN A 43 -4.00 -13.54 -7.57
CA ASN A 43 -3.54 -14.92 -7.73
C ASN A 43 -2.05 -15.06 -7.36
N GLU A 44 -1.21 -14.13 -7.80
CA GLU A 44 0.22 -14.09 -7.45
C GLU A 44 0.42 -13.92 -5.96
N LEU A 45 -0.26 -12.95 -5.34
CA LEU A 45 -0.25 -12.75 -3.90
C LEU A 45 -0.72 -14.00 -3.16
N THR A 46 -1.79 -14.65 -3.63
CA THR A 46 -2.27 -15.90 -3.04
C THR A 46 -1.24 -17.03 -3.16
N ALA A 47 -0.48 -17.09 -4.26
CA ALA A 47 0.58 -18.08 -4.44
C ALA A 47 1.76 -17.83 -3.49
N VAL A 48 2.21 -16.57 -3.36
CA VAL A 48 3.24 -16.17 -2.39
C VAL A 48 2.80 -16.51 -0.97
N LEU A 49 1.59 -16.10 -0.57
CA LEU A 49 1.04 -16.39 0.76
C LEU A 49 0.87 -17.90 1.01
N ARG A 50 0.57 -18.71 -0.02
CA ARG A 50 0.53 -20.18 0.14
C ARG A 50 1.90 -20.77 0.38
N ASN A 51 2.94 -20.24 -0.27
CA ASN A 51 4.33 -20.65 -0.03
C ASN A 51 4.80 -20.19 1.36
N GLU A 52 4.38 -19.02 1.83
CA GLU A 52 4.66 -18.49 3.16
C GLU A 52 3.84 -19.17 4.28
N LYS A 53 2.70 -19.78 3.94
CA LYS A 53 1.83 -20.52 4.88
C LYS A 53 2.42 -21.82 5.42
N VAL A 54 3.60 -22.25 4.96
CA VAL A 54 4.40 -23.24 5.69
C VAL A 54 5.00 -22.64 6.98
N THR A 55 4.97 -21.31 7.16
CA THR A 55 5.68 -20.61 8.25
C THR A 55 4.84 -19.65 9.10
N SER A 56 3.57 -19.31 8.79
CA SER A 56 2.80 -18.47 9.73
C SER A 56 1.28 -18.61 9.66
N GLN A 57 0.74 -19.09 10.77
CA GLN A 57 -0.68 -19.22 11.10
C GLN A 57 -1.34 -17.90 11.56
N PHE A 58 -0.70 -16.74 11.44
CA PHE A 58 -1.22 -15.49 12.01
C PHE A 58 -1.39 -14.41 10.95
N LEU A 59 -2.65 -14.04 10.68
CA LEU A 59 -3.17 -12.67 10.61
C LEU A 59 -4.46 -12.62 9.77
N SER A 60 -5.55 -13.06 10.38
CA SER A 60 -6.88 -12.54 10.08
C SER A 60 -7.02 -11.16 10.74
N PHE A 61 -6.86 -10.07 9.98
CA PHE A 61 -7.38 -8.76 10.40
C PHE A 61 -8.39 -8.26 9.36
N SER A 62 -9.61 -8.05 9.85
CA SER A 62 -10.79 -7.70 9.06
C SER A 62 -10.74 -6.22 8.72
N VAL A 63 -10.39 -5.89 7.48
CA VAL A 63 -10.46 -4.51 6.96
C VAL A 63 -11.93 -4.13 6.81
N LYS A 64 -12.43 -3.28 7.73
CA LYS A 64 -13.70 -2.57 7.53
C LYS A 64 -13.50 -1.60 6.36
N LYS A 65 -14.26 -1.82 5.29
CA LYS A 65 -14.44 -0.89 4.18
C LYS A 65 -14.99 0.44 4.71
N SER A 66 -14.16 1.48 4.74
CA SER A 66 -14.63 2.86 4.71
C SER A 66 -14.20 3.49 3.39
N SER A 67 -15.19 4.05 2.73
CA SER A 67 -15.15 4.62 1.40
C SER A 67 -14.55 6.03 1.43
N CYS A 68 -13.29 6.16 1.06
CA CYS A 68 -12.73 7.41 0.54
C CYS A 68 -11.48 7.06 -0.26
N LEU A 69 -11.62 6.97 -1.58
CA LEU A 69 -10.50 6.73 -2.48
C LEU A 69 -9.92 8.09 -2.87
N THR A 70 -8.82 8.48 -2.21
CA THR A 70 -7.87 9.42 -2.79
C THR A 70 -6.71 8.64 -3.42
N PRO A 71 -6.00 9.20 -4.42
CA PRO A 71 -4.99 8.47 -5.20
C PRO A 71 -3.78 7.96 -4.40
N ILE A 72 -3.65 8.34 -3.13
CA ILE A 72 -2.46 8.12 -2.30
C ILE A 72 -2.58 6.82 -1.46
N SER A 73 -3.78 6.26 -1.27
CA SER A 73 -3.99 5.12 -0.37
C SER A 73 -3.39 3.79 -0.87
N VAL A 74 -2.85 3.75 -2.09
CA VAL A 74 -2.26 2.54 -2.67
C VAL A 74 -0.88 2.25 -2.07
N TYR A 75 -0.15 3.28 -1.61
CA TYR A 75 1.18 3.10 -1.04
C TYR A 75 1.19 2.64 0.43
N ARG A 76 0.08 2.80 1.16
CA ARG A 76 0.04 2.64 2.63
C ARG A 76 -0.16 1.21 3.12
N CYS A 77 -0.37 0.22 2.25
CA CYS A 77 -0.80 -1.13 2.68
C CYS A 77 0.26 -2.25 2.54
N TYR A 78 1.50 -1.97 2.12
CA TYR A 78 2.44 -3.06 1.81
C TYR A 78 3.71 -3.18 2.68
N PHE A 79 3.90 -2.41 3.75
CA PHE A 79 5.18 -2.46 4.46
C PHE A 79 5.05 -2.33 5.97
N SER A 80 4.60 -3.40 6.63
CA SER A 80 4.78 -3.53 8.08
C SER A 80 5.25 -4.95 8.40
N THR A 81 6.56 -5.17 8.23
CA THR A 81 7.47 -6.04 9.02
C THR A 81 8.67 -6.53 8.20
N ILE A 82 9.41 -5.59 7.62
CA ILE A 82 10.75 -5.84 7.06
C ILE A 82 11.65 -4.79 7.72
N LYS A 83 12.86 -5.15 8.13
CA LYS A 83 13.89 -4.23 8.65
C LYS A 83 13.81 -2.92 7.84
N LYS A 84 13.29 -1.85 8.43
CA LYS A 84 13.08 -0.59 7.69
C LYS A 84 14.45 -0.15 7.21
N ALA A 85 14.64 -0.09 5.89
CA ALA A 85 15.85 0.50 5.34
C ALA A 85 15.91 1.96 5.82
N ASN A 86 17.11 2.49 6.04
CA ASN A 86 17.31 3.85 6.56
C ASN A 86 16.51 4.92 5.78
N TRP A 87 16.38 4.77 4.45
CA TRP A 87 15.62 5.70 3.61
C TRP A 87 14.09 5.55 3.74
N GLN A 88 13.59 4.42 4.23
CA GLN A 88 12.15 4.24 4.49
C GLN A 88 11.69 5.15 5.63
N ILE A 89 12.55 5.41 6.62
CA ILE A 89 12.28 6.35 7.71
C ILE A 89 12.15 7.78 7.16
N ILE A 90 12.95 8.14 6.14
CA ILE A 90 12.87 9.44 5.45
C ILE A 90 11.50 9.59 4.76
N LEU A 91 11.04 8.55 4.06
CA LEU A 91 9.70 8.56 3.46
C LEU A 91 8.57 8.63 4.49
N ASP A 92 8.72 7.91 5.60
CA ASP A 92 7.75 7.94 6.70
C ASP A 92 7.65 9.37 7.28
N LEU A 93 8.78 10.06 7.46
CA LEU A 93 8.83 11.45 7.91
C LEU A 93 8.15 12.41 6.91
N ILE A 94 8.47 12.33 5.62
CA ILE A 94 7.84 13.18 4.59
C ILE A 94 6.33 12.92 4.54
N THR A 95 5.92 11.67 4.73
CA THR A 95 4.50 11.31 4.79
C THR A 95 3.79 12.00 5.96
N LEU A 96 4.47 12.28 7.08
CA LEU A 96 3.89 13.04 8.20
C LEU A 96 3.49 14.47 7.80
N LEU A 97 4.13 15.08 6.81
CA LEU A 97 3.72 16.39 6.30
C LEU A 97 2.40 16.35 5.54
N THR A 98 2.12 15.20 4.91
CA THR A 98 0.93 14.99 4.07
C THR A 98 -0.31 14.53 4.85
N LEU A 99 -0.15 14.17 6.13
CA LEU A 99 -1.26 13.85 7.01
C LEU A 99 -1.88 15.14 7.56
N ASP A 100 -3.21 15.17 7.60
CA ASP A 100 -3.95 16.23 8.30
C ASP A 100 -3.51 16.28 9.77
N ALA A 101 -3.37 17.48 10.34
CA ALA A 101 -2.88 17.68 11.70
C ALA A 101 -3.69 16.89 12.76
N ASP A 102 -4.98 16.69 12.52
CA ASP A 102 -5.88 15.93 13.41
C ASP A 102 -5.70 14.41 13.31
N ALA A 103 -5.02 13.92 12.27
CA ALA A 103 -4.73 12.50 12.04
C ALA A 103 -3.31 12.10 12.46
N PHE A 104 -2.51 13.06 12.94
CA PHE A 104 -1.17 12.80 13.43
C PHE A 104 -1.22 12.09 14.80
N ASN A 105 -0.79 10.83 14.83
CA ASN A 105 -0.63 10.09 16.08
C ASN A 105 0.87 10.05 16.47
N PRO A 106 1.30 10.79 17.50
CA PRO A 106 2.70 10.83 17.92
C PRO A 106 3.19 9.50 18.49
N GLU A 107 2.31 8.61 18.97
CA GLU A 107 2.70 7.29 19.50
C GLU A 107 2.96 6.25 18.41
N ALA A 108 2.53 6.52 17.17
CA ALA A 108 2.78 5.63 16.04
C ALA A 108 4.15 5.86 15.38
N VAL A 109 4.90 6.87 15.84
CA VAL A 109 6.21 7.25 15.31
C VAL A 109 7.30 6.53 16.11
N ASP A 110 8.19 5.84 15.40
CA ASP A 110 9.31 5.11 15.98
C ASP A 110 10.50 6.06 16.21
N TYR A 111 10.52 6.73 17.37
CA TYR A 111 11.58 7.66 17.76
C TYR A 111 12.95 6.98 17.87
N GLU A 112 12.99 5.70 18.22
CA GLU A 112 14.24 4.94 18.31
C GLU A 112 14.84 4.73 16.92
N ALA A 113 14.01 4.37 15.93
CA ALA A 113 14.45 4.27 14.54
C ALA A 113 14.92 5.61 13.97
N ILE A 114 14.23 6.71 14.30
CA ILE A 114 14.61 8.07 13.90
C ILE A 114 15.97 8.44 14.52
N SER A 115 16.14 8.24 15.82
CA SER A 115 17.41 8.48 16.53
C SER A 115 18.56 7.66 15.94
N ASN A 116 18.31 6.38 15.65
CA ASN A 116 19.27 5.48 15.03
C ASN A 116 19.60 5.88 13.57
N LEU A 117 18.68 6.52 12.85
CA LEU A 117 18.95 7.05 11.51
C LEU A 117 19.93 8.23 11.56
N PHE A 118 19.66 9.20 12.43
CA PHE A 118 20.49 10.42 12.55
C PHE A 118 21.83 10.17 13.24
N SER A 119 21.95 9.07 13.99
CA SER A 119 23.22 8.65 14.61
C SER A 119 24.19 8.01 13.62
N GLN A 120 23.79 7.72 12.38
CA GLN A 120 24.67 7.10 11.39
C GLN A 120 25.53 8.14 10.65
N PRO A 121 26.84 7.91 10.48
CA PRO A 121 27.74 8.86 9.82
C PRO A 121 27.50 8.94 8.30
N THR A 122 26.88 7.93 7.71
CA THR A 122 26.57 7.87 6.28
C THR A 122 25.26 7.12 6.04
N ILE A 123 24.32 7.74 5.33
CA ILE A 123 23.05 7.12 4.94
C ILE A 123 23.15 6.73 3.46
N LYS A 124 22.89 5.46 3.14
CA LYS A 124 22.80 4.99 1.75
C LYS A 124 21.40 5.32 1.21
N VAL A 125 21.34 6.27 0.28
CA VAL A 125 20.13 6.66 -0.44
C VAL A 125 20.19 6.18 -1.90
N PRO A 126 19.03 5.94 -2.56
CA PRO A 126 18.99 5.62 -3.99
C PRO A 126 19.64 6.71 -4.84
N ALA A 127 20.30 6.32 -5.94
CA ALA A 127 20.96 7.26 -6.84
C ALA A 127 19.98 8.28 -7.46
N GLU A 128 18.71 7.88 -7.61
CA GLU A 128 17.62 8.72 -8.11
C GLU A 128 17.28 9.90 -7.18
N TRP A 129 17.65 9.82 -5.89
CA TRP A 129 17.35 10.87 -4.91
C TRP A 129 18.40 11.97 -4.91
N VAL A 130 19.62 11.68 -5.36
CA VAL A 130 20.75 12.63 -5.42
C VAL A 130 20.37 13.99 -6.02
N PRO A 131 19.66 14.09 -7.17
CA PRO A 131 19.27 15.39 -7.74
C PRO A 131 18.19 16.14 -6.94
N HIS A 132 17.49 15.46 -6.02
CA HIS A 132 16.41 16.02 -5.22
C HIS A 132 16.77 16.10 -3.72
N MET A 133 18.02 15.86 -3.34
CA MET A 133 18.42 15.78 -1.93
C MET A 133 18.16 17.07 -1.16
N ASP A 134 18.27 18.23 -1.81
CA ASP A 134 17.99 19.52 -1.19
C ASP A 134 16.53 19.62 -0.77
N GLU A 135 15.60 19.34 -1.68
CA GLU A 135 14.15 19.32 -1.41
C GLU A 135 13.77 18.26 -0.38
N ILE A 136 14.35 17.06 -0.49
CA ILE A 136 14.12 15.96 0.45
C ILE A 136 14.59 16.37 1.85
N SER A 137 15.73 17.03 1.97
CA SER A 137 16.26 17.48 3.27
C SER A 137 15.36 18.52 3.91
N GLU A 138 14.89 19.51 3.14
CA GLU A 138 13.97 20.54 3.60
C GLU A 138 12.66 19.94 4.12
N LEU A 139 12.08 19.02 3.36
CA LEU A 139 10.87 18.31 3.76
C LEU A 139 11.09 17.51 5.05
N VAL A 140 12.22 16.81 5.19
CA VAL A 140 12.54 16.07 6.42
C VAL A 140 12.66 17.03 7.60
N PHE A 141 13.32 18.18 7.44
CA PHE A 141 13.43 19.18 8.51
C PHE A 141 12.05 19.73 8.90
N GLU A 142 11.19 20.04 7.93
CA GLU A 142 9.82 20.47 8.21
C GLU A 142 8.99 19.38 8.92
N SER A 143 9.19 18.11 8.58
CA SER A 143 8.55 16.99 9.28
C SER A 143 9.00 16.92 10.74
N LEU A 144 10.30 17.09 11.01
CA LEU A 144 10.85 17.03 12.36
C LEU A 144 10.32 18.16 13.25
N LYS A 145 10.02 19.33 12.70
CA LYS A 145 9.39 20.45 13.45
C LYS A 145 7.98 20.12 13.95
N ARG A 146 7.29 19.14 13.35
CA ARG A 146 5.96 18.68 13.79
C ARG A 146 6.02 17.65 14.92
N LEU A 147 7.20 17.08 15.18
CA LEU A 147 7.38 16.16 16.30
C LEU A 147 7.54 16.96 17.61
N PRO A 148 7.02 16.45 18.74
CA PRO A 148 7.11 17.10 20.04
C PRO A 148 8.54 17.15 20.60
#